data_AF-A0A961XXI8-F1
#
_entry.id   AF-A0A961XXI8-F1
#
_cell.length_a   1.000
_cell.length_b   1.000
_cell.length_c   1.000
_cell.angle_alpha   90.00
_cell.angle_beta   90.00
_cell.angle_gamma   90.00
#
_symmetry.space_group_name_H-M   'P 1'
#
loop_
_entity.id
_entity.type
_entity.pdbx_description
1 polymer ?
#
loop_
_entity_poly.entity_id
_entity_poly.type
_entity_poly.pdbx_seq_one_letter_code
_entity_poly.pdbx_strand_id
1 'polypeptide(L)'
;MPEYNIKNAAITRAGFDYQDLFGIEILIEYFRDPDRYKWVQLESEDGEFGALEDVVAALPDGTFEVTQVKFTPRPDTYPLSWEWLLERTPKGRSRLQKWATSLKALTLSGTVKSACLRTNRRPDSEFDNSLVNGRVNLGDVDTSLRTTIENELGGAAEASSFFSSFEFRHSEPMIDRLEATLRGRLVPSSTNSEGWLLLLHQARRWASVRNEPQPDGRITHKHLAQIITRKRPQPLSQDFRIPEGYEPPSRSFHNDLMKCVTDQPGIWVLWGSPGRGKSTYLSFAVDQLRKQDVPTIRHHYFLSLADSGDRNHFADIASSLMDQMVSRYGEAVKGLEENPIELRKWVEACGAHFAVEGKPFVVVVDGLDHVEREYADPSQMNQLFNAILPCPTNVTVLVGTQRVADKHLPLRLVQHANSESWIEVPPMDRDAVQHWVVLQHRAGRVLLSNSRSTETEQHELGAVGDAFYDISLGHPLHLIYSFEAMVRRGLAFSADEIVRLPSCPEGDIRKYYAALWRDLSPPARQTIHAMAGSGFMWTEDGLRRCFGPIDEIDHLLEFQRSGVAPFHGSLLA
;
A
#
# COMPACT_ATOMS: atom_id res chain seq x y z
N MET A 1 36.81 18.59 -9.27
CA MET A 1 35.65 18.16 -8.48
C MET A 1 36.15 18.02 -7.04
N PRO A 2 35.49 18.65 -6.05
CA PRO A 2 36.00 18.61 -4.68
C PRO A 2 35.92 17.16 -4.16
N GLU A 3 36.94 16.76 -3.39
CA GLU A 3 36.99 15.46 -2.71
C GLU A 3 35.65 15.18 -2.01
N TYR A 4 35.10 13.99 -2.27
CA TYR A 4 33.90 13.51 -1.61
C TYR A 4 34.10 13.54 -0.09
N ASN A 5 33.41 14.46 0.59
CA ASN A 5 33.51 14.68 2.03
C ASN A 5 32.61 13.68 2.79
N ILE A 6 32.84 12.38 2.59
CA ILE A 6 32.20 11.34 3.39
C ILE A 6 32.89 11.32 4.75
N LYS A 7 32.12 11.53 5.83
CA LYS A 7 32.64 11.42 7.21
C LYS A 7 33.26 10.03 7.40
N ASN A 8 34.41 9.94 8.05
CA ASN A 8 35.07 8.65 8.31
C ASN A 8 34.12 7.62 8.97
N ALA A 9 33.27 8.06 9.91
CA ALA A 9 32.27 7.21 10.57
C ALA A 9 31.13 6.74 9.65
N ALA A 10 30.92 7.38 8.50
CA ALA A 10 29.87 7.06 7.53
C ALA A 10 30.37 6.20 6.35
N ILE A 11 31.66 5.86 6.29
CA ILE A 11 32.24 5.08 5.19
C ILE A 11 31.54 3.72 5.04
N THR A 12 31.28 3.02 6.14
CA THR A 12 30.57 1.73 6.12
C THR A 12 29.16 1.87 5.56
N ARG A 13 28.43 2.91 5.97
CA ARG A 13 27.08 3.20 5.46
C ARG A 13 27.11 3.50 3.96
N ALA A 14 28.06 4.33 3.51
CA ALA A 14 28.24 4.62 2.09
C ALA A 14 28.61 3.35 1.29
N GLY A 15 29.32 2.40 1.91
CA GLY A 15 29.55 1.08 1.34
C GLY A 15 28.26 0.31 1.06
N PHE A 16 27.34 0.25 2.03
CA PHE A 16 26.03 -0.38 1.85
C PHE A 16 25.17 0.35 0.80
N ASP A 17 25.13 1.69 0.83
CA ASP A 17 24.42 2.46 -0.20
C ASP A 17 24.98 2.16 -1.61
N TYR A 18 26.30 1.95 -1.74
CA TYR A 18 26.93 1.57 -3.00
C TYR A 18 26.61 0.14 -3.45
N GLN A 19 26.53 -0.80 -2.51
CA GLN A 19 26.07 -2.18 -2.73
C GLN A 19 24.63 -2.19 -3.24
N ASP A 20 23.73 -1.47 -2.57
CA ASP A 20 22.32 -1.34 -2.94
C ASP A 20 22.16 -0.83 -4.37
N LEU A 21 22.96 0.16 -4.79
CA LEU A 21 22.89 0.73 -6.14
C LEU A 21 23.26 -0.30 -7.23
N PHE A 22 24.28 -1.14 -7.01
CA PHE A 22 24.58 -2.21 -7.96
C PHE A 22 23.56 -3.35 -7.91
N GLY A 23 22.99 -3.63 -6.75
CA GLY A 23 21.79 -4.46 -6.64
C GLY A 23 20.67 -3.92 -7.53
N ILE A 24 20.33 -2.64 -7.39
CA ILE A 24 19.32 -1.94 -8.20
C ILE A 24 19.64 -2.01 -9.69
N GLU A 25 20.90 -1.89 -10.10
CA GLU A 25 21.28 -2.05 -11.50
C GLU A 25 20.87 -3.42 -12.07
N ILE A 26 21.17 -4.51 -11.35
CA ILE A 26 20.77 -5.87 -11.73
C ILE A 26 19.25 -6.01 -11.71
N LEU A 27 18.56 -5.41 -10.74
CA LEU A 27 17.10 -5.39 -10.70
C LEU A 27 16.49 -4.62 -11.89
N ILE A 28 17.12 -3.54 -12.36
CA ILE A 28 16.68 -2.81 -13.57
C ILE A 28 16.81 -3.69 -14.81
N GLU A 29 17.89 -4.47 -14.91
CA GLU A 29 18.07 -5.45 -15.98
C GLU A 29 16.98 -6.53 -15.92
N TYR A 30 16.74 -7.09 -14.73
CA TYR A 30 15.68 -8.08 -14.53
C TYR A 30 14.29 -7.52 -14.88
N PHE A 31 14.00 -6.29 -14.48
CA PHE A 31 12.73 -5.63 -14.82
C PHE A 31 12.52 -5.51 -16.33
N ARG A 32 13.58 -5.17 -17.08
CA ARG A 32 13.55 -4.98 -18.54
C ARG A 32 13.53 -6.29 -19.32
N ASP A 33 14.14 -7.33 -18.77
CA ASP A 33 14.19 -8.67 -19.36
C ASP A 33 13.66 -9.69 -18.33
N PRO A 34 12.33 -9.91 -18.29
CA PRO A 34 11.69 -10.76 -17.30
C PRO A 34 12.16 -12.22 -17.31
N ASP A 35 12.71 -12.70 -18.43
CA ASP A 35 13.15 -14.07 -18.60
C ASP A 35 14.63 -14.26 -18.24
N ARG A 36 15.36 -13.16 -17.98
CA ARG A 36 16.80 -13.20 -17.68
C ARG A 36 17.11 -13.95 -16.39
N TYR A 37 16.30 -13.73 -15.36
CA TYR A 37 16.50 -14.32 -14.04
C TYR A 37 15.21 -14.96 -13.52
N LYS A 38 15.36 -15.98 -12.68
CA LYS A 38 14.28 -16.53 -11.88
C LYS A 38 14.02 -15.65 -10.65
N TRP A 39 15.09 -15.20 -10.00
CA TRP A 39 15.05 -14.31 -8.85
C TRP A 39 16.41 -13.65 -8.61
N VAL A 40 16.41 -12.58 -7.81
CA VAL A 40 17.60 -11.89 -7.31
C VAL A 40 17.51 -11.76 -5.79
N GLN A 41 18.62 -11.90 -5.08
CA GLN A 41 18.77 -11.61 -3.66
C GLN A 41 19.84 -10.54 -3.47
N LEU A 42 19.59 -9.61 -2.56
CA LEU A 42 20.56 -8.62 -2.09
C LEU A 42 21.00 -9.06 -0.68
N GLU A 43 22.31 -9.09 -0.42
CA GLU A 43 22.89 -9.56 0.84
C GLU A 43 22.35 -10.96 1.23
N SER A 44 22.63 -11.96 0.40
CA SER A 44 22.08 -13.32 0.58
C SER A 44 22.54 -13.95 1.90
N GLU A 45 21.58 -14.45 2.68
CA GLU A 45 21.86 -15.23 3.90
C GLU A 45 22.12 -16.72 3.62
N ASP A 46 21.99 -17.16 2.37
CA ASP A 46 22.19 -18.55 1.98
C ASP A 46 23.69 -18.89 2.06
N GLY A 47 24.05 -19.71 3.05
CA GLY A 47 25.45 -20.04 3.37
C GLY A 47 26.24 -20.71 2.24
N GLU A 48 25.58 -21.12 1.15
CA GLU A 48 26.24 -21.67 -0.05
C GLU A 48 27.07 -20.62 -0.82
N PHE A 49 26.70 -19.34 -0.75
CA PHE A 49 27.40 -18.26 -1.46
C PHE A 49 28.64 -17.75 -0.72
N GLY A 50 28.77 -18.05 0.57
CA GLY A 50 29.96 -17.79 1.36
C GLY A 50 30.30 -16.31 1.45
N ALA A 51 31.39 -15.90 0.79
CA ALA A 51 31.88 -14.53 0.73
C ALA A 51 31.58 -13.83 -0.62
N LEU A 52 30.61 -14.34 -1.38
CA LEU A 52 30.10 -13.78 -2.64
C LEU A 52 28.57 -13.56 -2.55
N GLU A 53 28.15 -12.95 -1.45
CA GLU A 53 26.76 -12.85 -1.01
C GLU A 53 26.08 -11.51 -1.34
N ASP A 54 26.83 -10.46 -1.67
CA ASP A 54 26.29 -9.09 -1.79
C ASP A 54 25.13 -9.00 -2.79
N VAL A 55 25.25 -9.59 -3.99
CA VAL A 55 24.14 -9.73 -4.94
C VAL A 55 24.21 -11.09 -5.64
N VAL A 56 23.13 -11.86 -5.55
CA VAL A 56 23.00 -13.18 -6.17
C VAL A 56 21.79 -13.17 -7.11
N ALA A 57 22.02 -13.49 -8.38
CA ALA A 57 20.95 -13.61 -9.38
C ALA A 57 20.88 -15.05 -9.90
N ALA A 58 19.73 -15.69 -9.75
CA ALA A 58 19.50 -17.04 -10.24
C ALA A 58 18.98 -17.04 -11.67
N LEU A 59 19.60 -17.80 -12.56
CA LEU A 59 19.20 -17.97 -13.94
C LEU A 59 18.12 -19.06 -14.07
N PRO A 60 17.34 -19.07 -15.18
CA PRO A 60 16.34 -20.09 -15.42
C PRO A 60 16.89 -21.53 -15.49
N ASP A 61 18.16 -21.70 -15.87
CA ASP A 61 18.85 -23.00 -15.95
C ASP A 61 19.33 -23.54 -14.59
N GLY A 62 19.10 -22.79 -13.51
CA GLY A 62 19.50 -23.15 -12.14
C GLY A 62 20.93 -22.75 -11.77
N THR A 63 21.65 -22.04 -12.65
CA THR A 63 22.95 -21.45 -12.33
C THR A 63 22.82 -20.03 -11.76
N PHE A 64 23.89 -19.51 -11.16
CA PHE A 64 23.91 -18.22 -10.47
C PHE A 64 24.94 -17.26 -11.07
N GLU A 65 24.56 -15.99 -11.20
CA GLU A 65 25.48 -14.87 -11.33
C GLU A 65 25.68 -14.26 -9.94
N VAL A 66 26.92 -14.29 -9.44
CA VAL A 66 27.28 -13.77 -8.10
C VAL A 66 28.17 -12.55 -8.22
N THR A 67 27.79 -11.47 -7.55
CA THR A 67 28.49 -10.19 -7.62
C THR A 67 28.92 -9.76 -6.22
N GLN A 68 30.22 -9.61 -6.02
CA GLN A 68 30.77 -8.93 -4.86
C GLN A 68 30.93 -7.45 -5.17
N VAL A 69 30.58 -6.57 -4.23
CA VAL A 69 30.78 -5.13 -4.36
C VAL A 69 31.73 -4.61 -3.28
N LYS A 70 32.63 -3.70 -3.66
CA LYS A 70 33.49 -2.97 -2.72
C LYS A 70 33.55 -1.49 -3.05
N PHE A 71 33.50 -0.66 -2.02
CA PHE A 71 33.53 0.79 -2.13
C PHE A 71 34.76 1.39 -1.43
N THR A 72 35.25 2.51 -1.95
CA THR A 72 36.17 3.41 -1.24
C THR A 72 35.79 4.87 -1.48
N PRO A 73 35.83 5.75 -0.46
CA PRO A 73 35.59 7.17 -0.67
C PRO A 73 36.72 7.86 -1.46
N ARG A 74 37.92 7.23 -1.53
CA ARG A 74 39.13 7.79 -2.15
C ARG A 74 39.77 6.75 -3.09
N PRO A 75 39.25 6.57 -4.30
CA PRO A 75 39.75 5.56 -5.24
C PRO A 75 41.17 5.84 -5.74
N ASP A 76 41.61 7.11 -5.75
CA ASP A 76 42.97 7.49 -6.15
C ASP A 76 44.00 7.28 -5.02
N THR A 77 43.56 7.20 -3.76
CA THR A 77 44.43 6.93 -2.60
C THR A 77 44.48 5.45 -2.26
N TYR A 78 43.36 4.75 -2.47
CA TYR A 78 43.20 3.34 -2.14
C TYR A 78 42.94 2.55 -3.42
N PRO A 79 43.98 2.23 -4.19
CA PRO A 79 43.84 1.54 -5.47
C PRO A 79 43.30 0.11 -5.30
N LEU A 80 42.93 -0.49 -6.42
CA LEU A 80 42.79 -1.93 -6.57
C LEU A 80 44.20 -2.48 -6.82
N SER A 81 44.80 -3.03 -5.78
CA SER A 81 46.18 -3.54 -5.80
C SER A 81 46.26 -4.97 -5.29
N TRP A 82 47.36 -5.64 -5.61
CA TRP A 82 47.67 -6.95 -5.03
C TRP A 82 47.80 -6.90 -3.52
N GLU A 83 48.41 -5.86 -2.97
CA GLU A 83 48.47 -5.64 -1.51
C GLU A 83 47.08 -5.63 -0.90
N TRP A 84 46.12 -4.90 -1.49
CA TRP A 84 44.76 -4.86 -0.99
C TRP A 84 44.02 -6.21 -1.13
N LEU A 85 44.25 -6.94 -2.22
CA LEU A 85 43.62 -8.25 -2.41
C LEU A 85 44.15 -9.31 -1.43
N LEU A 86 45.45 -9.26 -1.14
CA LEU A 86 46.17 -10.20 -0.28
C LEU A 86 46.18 -9.77 1.20
N GLU A 87 45.71 -8.56 1.53
CA GLU A 87 45.64 -8.05 2.91
C GLU A 87 44.86 -9.02 3.82
N ARG A 88 45.46 -9.37 4.96
CA ARG A 88 44.88 -10.28 5.96
C ARG A 88 44.71 -9.60 7.31
N THR A 89 43.66 -9.96 8.02
CA THR A 89 43.59 -9.69 9.46
C THR A 89 44.44 -10.72 10.23
N PRO A 90 44.90 -10.46 11.47
CA PRO A 90 45.85 -11.31 12.19
C PRO A 90 45.44 -12.80 12.36
N LYS A 91 44.14 -13.10 12.24
CA LYS A 91 43.58 -14.47 12.29
C LYS A 91 42.70 -14.79 11.08
N GLY A 92 42.75 -13.99 10.02
CA GLY A 92 41.82 -14.04 8.90
C GLY A 92 42.45 -14.44 7.58
N ARG A 93 41.59 -14.87 6.66
CA ARG A 93 41.89 -15.06 5.24
C ARG A 93 41.87 -13.71 4.52
N SER A 94 42.64 -13.58 3.45
CA SER A 94 42.56 -12.38 2.59
C SER A 94 41.23 -12.31 1.86
N ARG A 95 40.97 -11.16 1.21
CA ARG A 95 39.79 -10.99 0.34
C ARG A 95 39.84 -12.00 -0.80
N LEU A 96 40.99 -12.09 -1.47
CA LEU A 96 41.21 -13.00 -2.58
C LEU A 96 40.94 -14.45 -2.18
N GLN A 97 41.48 -14.89 -1.04
CA GLN A 97 41.30 -16.26 -0.56
C GLN A 97 39.84 -16.57 -0.21
N LYS A 98 39.10 -15.61 0.37
CA LYS A 98 37.66 -15.78 0.71
C LYS A 98 36.82 -15.96 -0.54
N TRP A 99 37.01 -15.10 -1.54
CA TRP A 99 36.28 -15.16 -2.81
C TRP A 99 36.60 -16.43 -3.57
N ALA A 100 37.88 -16.80 -3.66
CA ALA A 100 38.29 -18.04 -4.32
C ALA A 100 37.75 -19.30 -3.63
N THR A 101 37.71 -19.32 -2.30
CA THR A 101 37.11 -20.45 -1.57
C THR A 101 35.62 -20.59 -1.90
N SER A 102 34.89 -19.48 -1.90
CA SER A 102 33.44 -19.46 -2.15
C SER A 102 33.13 -19.83 -3.60
N LEU A 103 33.89 -19.27 -4.56
CA LEU A 103 33.74 -19.62 -5.97
C LEU A 103 34.05 -21.09 -6.23
N LYS A 104 35.14 -21.63 -5.64
CA LYS A 104 35.49 -23.06 -5.79
C LYS A 104 34.36 -23.97 -5.31
N ALA A 105 33.70 -23.63 -4.20
CA ALA A 105 32.55 -24.39 -3.71
C ALA A 105 31.39 -24.38 -4.72
N LEU A 106 31.02 -23.20 -5.24
CA LEU A 106 29.94 -23.04 -6.24
C LEU A 106 30.27 -23.69 -7.60
N THR A 107 31.54 -23.70 -7.99
CA THR A 107 31.99 -24.38 -9.22
C THR A 107 31.90 -25.90 -9.06
N LEU A 108 32.25 -26.44 -7.89
CA LEU A 108 32.15 -27.88 -7.62
C LEU A 108 30.70 -28.38 -7.57
N SER A 109 29.75 -27.55 -7.14
CA SER A 109 28.32 -27.85 -7.22
C SER A 109 27.74 -27.69 -8.64
N GLY A 110 28.50 -27.11 -9.58
CA GLY A 110 28.05 -26.86 -10.95
C GLY A 110 26.99 -25.76 -11.06
N THR A 111 26.89 -24.88 -10.07
CA THR A 111 25.81 -23.90 -9.94
C THR A 111 26.22 -22.47 -10.26
N VAL A 112 27.47 -22.17 -10.58
CA VAL A 112 27.91 -20.80 -10.94
C VAL A 112 28.00 -20.60 -12.45
N LYS A 113 27.34 -19.54 -12.95
CA LYS A 113 27.44 -19.07 -14.33
C LYS A 113 28.56 -18.06 -14.51
N SER A 114 28.59 -17.06 -13.63
CA SER A 114 29.65 -16.05 -13.59
C SER A 114 29.81 -15.50 -12.18
N ALA A 115 31.02 -15.01 -11.89
CA ALA A 115 31.34 -14.36 -10.63
C ALA A 115 32.19 -13.12 -10.91
N CYS A 116 31.89 -12.01 -10.22
CA CYS A 116 32.70 -10.80 -10.37
C CYS A 116 32.83 -9.98 -9.09
N LEU A 117 33.88 -9.15 -9.05
CA LEU A 117 34.01 -8.01 -8.17
C LEU A 117 33.63 -6.74 -8.94
N ARG A 118 32.78 -5.91 -8.35
CA ARG A 118 32.52 -4.53 -8.79
C ARG A 118 33.04 -3.53 -7.77
N THR A 119 33.81 -2.56 -8.22
CA THR A 119 34.44 -1.59 -7.33
C THR A 119 34.74 -0.26 -8.02
N ASN A 120 34.64 0.83 -7.26
CA ASN A 120 35.08 2.15 -7.73
C ASN A 120 36.60 2.36 -7.60
N ARG A 121 37.33 1.41 -6.99
CA ARG A 121 38.79 1.43 -6.92
C ARG A 121 39.40 1.43 -8.32
N ARG A 122 40.44 2.22 -8.52
CA ARG A 122 41.23 2.24 -9.77
C ARG A 122 42.43 1.30 -9.61
N PRO A 123 42.75 0.46 -10.60
CA PRO A 123 43.91 -0.41 -10.51
C PRO A 123 45.18 0.41 -10.43
N ASP A 124 46.15 -0.06 -9.64
CA ASP A 124 47.51 0.43 -9.74
C ASP A 124 48.20 -0.17 -10.99
N SER A 125 49.39 0.33 -11.31
CA SER A 125 50.11 -0.12 -12.52
C SER A 125 50.42 -1.61 -12.53
N GLU A 126 50.70 -2.21 -11.37
CA GLU A 126 51.06 -3.63 -11.29
C GLU A 126 49.84 -4.52 -11.52
N PHE A 127 48.69 -4.19 -10.90
CA PHE A 127 47.45 -4.91 -11.12
C PHE A 127 46.92 -4.71 -12.53
N ASP A 128 46.95 -3.48 -13.05
CA ASP A 128 46.46 -3.14 -14.40
C ASP A 128 47.22 -3.90 -15.49
N ASN A 129 48.55 -4.02 -15.37
CA ASN A 129 49.37 -4.80 -16.31
C ASN A 129 48.99 -6.28 -16.36
N SER A 130 48.39 -6.82 -15.29
CA SER A 130 47.93 -8.20 -15.24
C SER A 130 46.48 -8.39 -15.71
N LEU A 131 45.74 -7.31 -15.95
CA LEU A 131 44.34 -7.37 -16.38
C LEU A 131 44.21 -7.45 -17.89
N VAL A 132 43.51 -8.48 -18.36
CA VAL A 132 43.13 -8.66 -19.76
C VAL A 132 41.61 -8.86 -19.81
N ASN A 133 40.90 -7.89 -20.40
CA ASN A 133 39.43 -7.89 -20.50
C ASN A 133 38.72 -8.14 -19.14
N GLY A 134 39.23 -7.50 -18.08
CA GLY A 134 38.67 -7.62 -16.73
C GLY A 134 39.01 -8.92 -16.01
N ARG A 135 39.87 -9.78 -16.55
CA ARG A 135 40.37 -10.99 -15.84
C ARG A 135 41.87 -10.92 -15.69
N VAL A 136 42.40 -11.52 -14.64
CA VAL A 136 43.84 -11.54 -14.41
C VAL A 136 44.49 -12.62 -15.27
N ASN A 137 45.47 -12.25 -16.08
CA ASN A 137 46.43 -13.17 -16.67
C ASN A 137 47.62 -13.37 -15.73
N LEU A 138 47.68 -14.52 -15.05
CA LEU A 138 48.78 -14.85 -14.14
C LEU A 138 50.15 -14.89 -14.82
N GLY A 139 50.21 -15.03 -16.15
CA GLY A 139 51.47 -14.96 -16.90
C GLY A 139 52.13 -13.58 -16.86
N ASP A 140 51.34 -12.53 -16.65
CA ASP A 140 51.79 -11.13 -16.67
C ASP A 140 52.10 -10.60 -15.25
N VAL A 141 51.91 -11.45 -14.22
CA VAL A 141 52.24 -11.14 -12.83
C VAL A 141 53.69 -11.53 -12.53
N ASP A 142 54.43 -10.70 -11.79
CA ASP A 142 55.79 -11.02 -11.37
C ASP A 142 55.89 -12.41 -10.71
N THR A 143 56.98 -13.12 -10.94
CA THR A 143 57.14 -14.52 -10.52
C THR A 143 57.06 -14.68 -9.00
N SER A 144 57.60 -13.72 -8.23
CA SER A 144 57.59 -13.78 -6.76
C SER A 144 56.18 -13.59 -6.20
N LEU A 145 55.44 -12.62 -6.77
CA LEU A 145 54.07 -12.32 -6.39
C LEU A 145 53.10 -13.42 -6.84
N ARG A 146 53.28 -13.93 -8.06
CA ARG A 146 52.53 -15.07 -8.60
C ARG A 146 52.64 -16.28 -7.66
N THR A 147 53.85 -16.61 -7.21
CA THR A 147 54.05 -17.72 -6.26
C THR A 147 53.27 -17.50 -4.96
N THR A 148 53.21 -16.25 -4.48
CA THR A 148 52.44 -15.88 -3.28
C THR A 148 50.94 -16.08 -3.50
N ILE A 149 50.42 -15.62 -4.63
CA ILE A 149 49.02 -15.77 -5.03
C ILE A 149 48.65 -17.26 -5.16
N GLU A 150 49.48 -18.05 -5.85
CA GLU A 150 49.25 -19.49 -6.04
C GLU A 150 49.20 -20.21 -4.69
N ASN A 151 50.15 -19.94 -3.78
CA ASN A 151 50.15 -20.52 -2.44
C ASN A 151 48.90 -20.13 -1.64
N GLU A 152 48.44 -18.89 -1.78
CA GLU A 152 47.25 -18.39 -1.09
C GLU A 152 45.94 -19.02 -1.57
N LEU A 153 45.86 -19.29 -2.88
CA LEU A 153 44.69 -19.89 -3.51
C LEU A 153 44.69 -21.43 -3.49
N GLY A 154 45.76 -22.04 -2.98
CA GLY A 154 45.87 -23.50 -2.81
C GLY A 154 46.61 -24.23 -3.93
N GLY A 155 47.27 -23.50 -4.83
CA GLY A 155 48.08 -24.03 -5.91
C GLY A 155 47.95 -23.24 -7.21
N ALA A 156 48.84 -23.53 -8.17
CA ALA A 156 48.82 -22.93 -9.50
C ALA A 156 47.52 -23.24 -10.26
N ALA A 157 47.02 -24.49 -10.17
CA ALA A 157 45.80 -24.91 -10.83
C ALA A 157 44.57 -24.18 -10.28
N GLU A 158 44.45 -24.08 -8.96
CA GLU A 158 43.39 -23.34 -8.26
C GLU A 158 43.41 -21.86 -8.61
N ALA A 159 44.59 -21.24 -8.62
CA ALA A 159 44.74 -19.83 -8.98
C ALA A 159 44.31 -19.59 -10.44
N SER A 160 44.79 -20.41 -11.38
CA SER A 160 44.36 -20.32 -12.78
C SER A 160 42.85 -20.53 -12.94
N SER A 161 42.27 -21.50 -12.23
CA SER A 161 40.82 -21.74 -12.26
C SER A 161 40.03 -20.55 -11.74
N PHE A 162 40.47 -19.92 -10.64
CA PHE A 162 39.82 -18.74 -10.07
C PHE A 162 39.87 -17.55 -11.03
N PHE A 163 41.05 -17.13 -11.47
CA PHE A 163 41.19 -15.93 -12.32
C PHE A 163 40.63 -16.11 -13.72
N SER A 164 40.54 -17.35 -14.22
CA SER A 164 39.82 -17.63 -15.47
C SER A 164 38.31 -17.49 -15.32
N SER A 165 37.76 -17.58 -14.11
CA SER A 165 36.31 -17.62 -13.85
C SER A 165 35.78 -16.41 -13.05
N PHE A 166 36.65 -15.53 -12.58
CA PHE A 166 36.32 -14.36 -11.76
C PHE A 166 36.71 -13.05 -12.46
N GLU A 167 35.72 -12.19 -12.70
CA GLU A 167 35.90 -10.91 -13.39
C GLU A 167 36.08 -9.75 -12.39
N PHE A 168 36.97 -8.81 -12.69
CA PHE A 168 37.22 -7.58 -11.95
C PHE A 168 36.70 -6.38 -12.75
N ARG A 169 35.54 -5.87 -12.36
CA ARG A 169 34.98 -4.62 -12.87
C ARG A 169 35.37 -3.49 -11.92
N HIS A 170 36.26 -2.64 -12.40
CA HIS A 170 36.91 -1.61 -11.60
C HIS A 170 36.63 -0.21 -12.17
N SER A 171 37.12 0.81 -11.48
CA SER A 171 36.94 2.21 -11.89
C SER A 171 35.48 2.61 -12.10
N GLU A 172 34.57 1.92 -11.42
CA GLU A 172 33.13 2.18 -11.48
C GLU A 172 32.79 3.59 -10.98
N PRO A 173 31.66 4.19 -11.41
CA PRO A 173 31.27 5.52 -10.97
C PRO A 173 31.10 5.64 -9.45
N MET A 174 31.32 6.84 -8.92
CA MET A 174 30.96 7.19 -7.53
C MET A 174 29.43 7.18 -7.33
N ILE A 175 29.00 7.06 -6.07
CA ILE A 175 27.58 6.94 -5.64
C ILE A 175 26.66 7.91 -6.38
N ASP A 176 26.89 9.24 -6.31
CA ASP A 176 25.94 10.20 -6.90
C ASP A 176 25.82 10.05 -8.43
N ARG A 177 26.94 9.74 -9.10
CA ARG A 177 26.95 9.56 -10.56
C ARG A 177 26.28 8.24 -10.95
N LEU A 178 26.52 7.18 -10.16
CA LEU A 178 25.88 5.88 -10.34
C LEU A 178 24.37 6.01 -10.15
N GLU A 179 23.93 6.58 -9.04
CA GLU A 179 22.52 6.86 -8.76
C GLU A 179 21.87 7.70 -9.87
N ALA A 180 22.49 8.81 -10.28
CA ALA A 180 21.94 9.64 -11.35
C ALA A 180 21.81 8.88 -12.68
N THR A 181 22.77 8.01 -12.99
CA THR A 181 22.76 7.17 -14.20
C THR A 181 21.64 6.14 -14.13
N LEU A 182 21.50 5.43 -13.01
CA LEU A 182 20.45 4.43 -12.80
C LEU A 182 19.05 5.06 -12.78
N ARG A 183 18.91 6.20 -12.10
CA ARG A 183 17.69 7.00 -12.14
C ARG A 183 17.32 7.37 -13.57
N GLY A 184 18.27 7.84 -14.38
CA GLY A 184 18.03 8.19 -15.79
C GLY A 184 17.60 7.00 -16.67
N ARG A 185 17.89 5.75 -16.28
CA ARG A 185 17.42 4.55 -16.99
C ARG A 185 15.93 4.29 -16.77
N LEU A 186 15.37 4.71 -15.64
CA LEU A 186 13.97 4.46 -15.30
C LEU A 186 13.11 5.72 -15.32
N VAL A 187 13.67 6.89 -15.00
CA VAL A 187 12.96 8.17 -14.92
C VAL A 187 13.27 9.01 -16.16
N PRO A 188 12.26 9.53 -16.86
CA PRO A 188 10.85 9.37 -16.55
C PRO A 188 10.27 8.08 -17.16
N SER A 189 10.94 7.44 -18.13
CA SER A 189 10.37 6.44 -19.05
C SER A 189 9.53 5.30 -18.43
N SER A 190 10.02 4.69 -17.35
CA SER A 190 9.43 3.52 -16.68
C SER A 190 8.75 3.89 -15.36
N THR A 191 9.22 4.93 -14.66
CA THR A 191 8.67 5.45 -13.37
C THR A 191 8.91 6.97 -13.23
N ASN A 192 8.27 7.62 -12.25
CA ASN A 192 8.53 9.01 -11.86
C ASN A 192 9.57 9.10 -10.70
N SER A 193 9.83 10.32 -10.21
CA SER A 193 10.81 10.55 -9.14
C SER A 193 10.42 9.86 -7.84
N GLU A 194 9.13 9.80 -7.52
CA GLU A 194 8.59 9.12 -6.34
C GLU A 194 8.80 7.61 -6.43
N GLY A 195 8.52 7.00 -7.58
CA GLY A 195 8.76 5.57 -7.77
C GLY A 195 10.25 5.19 -7.78
N TRP A 196 11.15 6.12 -8.16
CA TRP A 196 12.60 5.95 -7.94
C TRP A 196 12.94 5.90 -6.45
N LEU A 197 12.40 6.82 -5.64
CA LEU A 197 12.61 6.83 -4.19
C LEU A 197 12.03 5.56 -3.53
N LEU A 198 10.89 5.08 -4.01
CA LEU A 198 10.29 3.82 -3.55
C LEU A 198 11.20 2.63 -3.87
N LEU A 199 11.77 2.55 -5.07
CA LEU A 199 12.72 1.49 -5.43
C LEU A 199 13.96 1.51 -4.53
N LEU A 200 14.55 2.68 -4.29
CA LEU A 200 15.68 2.83 -3.36
C LEU A 200 15.33 2.36 -1.95
N HIS A 201 14.15 2.75 -1.45
CA HIS A 201 13.67 2.34 -0.14
C HIS A 201 13.45 0.83 -0.05
N GLN A 202 12.86 0.21 -1.08
CA GLN A 202 12.59 -1.23 -1.09
C GLN A 202 13.87 -2.05 -1.24
N ALA A 203 14.81 -1.63 -2.08
CA ALA A 203 16.11 -2.30 -2.21
C ALA A 203 16.85 -2.35 -0.86
N ARG A 204 16.91 -1.22 -0.14
CA ARG A 204 17.45 -1.17 1.23
C ARG A 204 16.74 -2.12 2.18
N ARG A 205 15.41 -2.19 2.11
CA ARG A 205 14.62 -3.10 2.95
C ARG A 205 14.92 -4.57 2.63
N TRP A 206 14.98 -4.93 1.36
CA TRP A 206 15.31 -6.29 0.92
C TRP A 206 16.73 -6.71 1.31
N ALA A 207 17.69 -5.78 1.28
CA ALA A 207 19.06 -6.04 1.71
C ALA A 207 19.24 -6.10 3.24
N SER A 208 18.36 -5.49 4.03
CA SER A 208 18.56 -5.33 5.50
C SER A 208 17.60 -6.12 6.38
N VAL A 209 16.46 -6.56 5.85
CA VAL A 209 15.44 -7.29 6.62
C VAL A 209 15.36 -8.73 6.13
N ARG A 210 15.53 -9.66 7.07
CA ARG A 210 15.49 -11.10 6.78
C ARG A 210 14.23 -11.51 6.03
N ASN A 211 14.43 -12.39 5.06
CA ASN A 211 13.37 -12.97 4.24
C ASN A 211 12.52 -11.95 3.47
N GLU A 212 12.93 -10.68 3.37
CA GLU A 212 12.18 -9.68 2.59
C GLU A 212 12.74 -9.59 1.16
N PRO A 213 11.90 -9.68 0.11
CA PRO A 213 10.45 -9.84 0.14
C PRO A 213 10.04 -11.24 0.65
N GLN A 214 9.01 -11.28 1.51
CA GLN A 214 8.51 -12.53 2.08
C GLN A 214 8.13 -13.56 1.01
N PRO A 215 8.38 -14.86 1.25
CA PRO A 215 8.87 -15.47 2.49
C PRO A 215 10.37 -15.81 2.53
N ASP A 216 11.12 -15.60 1.45
CA ASP A 216 12.46 -16.19 1.25
C ASP A 216 13.52 -15.19 0.76
N GLY A 217 13.22 -13.90 0.78
CA GLY A 217 14.15 -12.85 0.35
C GLY A 217 14.38 -12.81 -1.16
N ARG A 218 13.64 -13.59 -1.96
CA ARG A 218 13.83 -13.68 -3.41
C ARG A 218 13.02 -12.62 -4.14
N ILE A 219 13.71 -11.64 -4.69
CA ILE A 219 13.11 -10.60 -5.53
C ILE A 219 12.79 -11.22 -6.89
N THR A 220 11.51 -11.23 -7.27
CA THR A 220 11.04 -11.74 -8.55
C THR A 220 10.64 -10.59 -9.47
N HIS A 221 10.47 -10.86 -10.77
CA HIS A 221 9.97 -9.87 -11.72
C HIS A 221 8.65 -9.22 -11.26
N LYS A 222 7.76 -9.98 -10.62
CA LYS A 222 6.49 -9.45 -10.09
C LYS A 222 6.69 -8.34 -9.04
N HIS A 223 7.66 -8.50 -8.14
CA HIS A 223 7.99 -7.48 -7.14
C HIS A 223 8.50 -6.20 -7.82
N LEU A 224 9.35 -6.35 -8.84
CA LEU A 224 9.89 -5.22 -9.61
C LEU A 224 8.81 -4.52 -10.43
N ALA A 225 7.93 -5.27 -11.09
CA ALA A 225 6.81 -4.72 -11.84
C ALA A 225 5.85 -3.91 -10.94
N GLN A 226 5.63 -4.33 -9.69
CA GLN A 226 4.81 -3.59 -8.73
C GLN A 226 5.41 -2.24 -8.30
N ILE A 227 6.74 -2.14 -8.24
CA ILE A 227 7.45 -0.97 -7.70
C ILE A 227 7.88 -0.01 -8.82
N ILE A 228 8.29 -0.52 -9.98
CA ILE A 228 8.93 0.25 -11.06
C ILE A 228 7.92 0.68 -12.14
N THR A 229 6.77 0.02 -12.33
CA THR A 229 5.93 0.28 -13.51
C THR A 229 5.08 1.55 -13.37
N ARG A 230 5.17 2.44 -14.37
CA ARG A 230 4.30 3.62 -14.59
C ARG A 230 2.80 3.32 -14.62
N LYS A 231 2.40 2.08 -14.90
CA LYS A 231 1.02 1.61 -14.73
C LYS A 231 0.68 1.46 -13.24
N ARG A 232 0.68 2.58 -12.54
CA ARG A 232 -0.41 2.89 -11.61
C ARG A 232 -1.33 3.81 -12.40
N PRO A 233 -2.47 3.27 -12.80
CA PRO A 233 -3.63 3.46 -11.97
C PRO A 233 -3.97 2.12 -11.33
N GLN A 234 -3.75 2.01 -10.03
CA GLN A 234 -4.90 1.49 -9.31
C GLN A 234 -5.88 2.66 -9.32
N PRO A 235 -7.15 2.49 -9.72
CA PRO A 235 -8.14 3.37 -9.11
C PRO A 235 -7.80 3.34 -7.61
N LEU A 236 -7.61 4.52 -7.01
CA LEU A 236 -7.80 4.62 -5.56
C LEU A 236 -8.99 3.71 -5.26
N SER A 237 -8.87 2.74 -4.35
CA SER A 237 -10.01 1.90 -4.00
C SER A 237 -11.03 2.81 -3.33
N GLN A 238 -11.79 3.51 -4.15
CA GLN A 238 -12.82 4.45 -3.75
C GLN A 238 -14.07 3.68 -3.35
N ASP A 239 -14.14 2.40 -3.72
CA ASP A 239 -15.24 1.54 -3.40
C ASP A 239 -15.07 1.05 -1.97
N PHE A 240 -15.93 1.54 -1.08
CA PHE A 240 -16.29 0.76 0.09
C PHE A 240 -16.89 -0.55 -0.42
N ARG A 241 -16.52 -1.67 0.20
CA ARG A 241 -17.11 -2.97 -0.15
C ARG A 241 -18.64 -2.89 0.03
N ILE A 242 -19.38 -2.95 -1.06
CA ILE A 242 -20.84 -3.08 -1.04
C ILE A 242 -21.13 -4.57 -0.80
N PRO A 243 -21.80 -4.94 0.31
CA PRO A 243 -22.19 -6.33 0.54
C PRO A 243 -23.07 -6.84 -0.59
N GLU A 244 -22.92 -8.12 -0.95
CA GLU A 244 -23.83 -8.75 -1.90
C GLU A 244 -25.27 -8.69 -1.34
N GLY A 245 -26.20 -8.23 -2.17
CA GLY A 245 -27.59 -8.03 -1.76
C GLY A 245 -27.89 -6.74 -0.98
N TYR A 246 -26.93 -5.82 -0.83
CA TYR A 246 -27.15 -4.53 -0.15
C TYR A 246 -28.39 -3.79 -0.69
N GLU A 247 -29.19 -3.25 0.22
CA GLU A 247 -30.30 -2.34 -0.06
C GLU A 247 -30.03 -0.96 0.56
N PRO A 248 -30.51 0.13 -0.09
CA PRO A 248 -30.42 1.47 0.48
C PRO A 248 -31.21 1.57 1.79
N PRO A 249 -30.87 2.53 2.68
CA PRO A 249 -31.54 2.66 3.98
C PRO A 249 -33.05 2.93 3.85
N SER A 250 -33.47 3.54 2.75
CA SER A 250 -34.87 3.66 2.37
C SER A 250 -35.00 3.79 0.86
N ARG A 251 -36.00 3.13 0.28
CA ARG A 251 -36.27 3.20 -1.17
C ARG A 251 -36.73 4.58 -1.62
N SER A 252 -37.55 5.27 -0.83
CA SER A 252 -38.00 6.63 -1.16
C SER A 252 -36.83 7.60 -1.15
N PHE A 253 -36.00 7.56 -0.10
CA PHE A 253 -34.77 8.35 -0.02
C PHE A 253 -33.85 8.12 -1.22
N HIS A 254 -33.65 6.86 -1.62
CA HIS A 254 -32.82 6.55 -2.78
C HIS A 254 -33.39 7.16 -4.06
N ASN A 255 -34.68 6.98 -4.32
CA ASN A 255 -35.33 7.51 -5.52
C ASN A 255 -35.28 9.05 -5.56
N ASP A 256 -35.56 9.70 -4.43
CA ASP A 256 -35.54 11.16 -4.32
C ASP A 256 -34.14 11.71 -4.55
N LEU A 257 -33.11 11.11 -3.94
CA LEU A 257 -31.73 11.54 -4.15
C LEU A 257 -31.28 11.32 -5.59
N MET A 258 -31.53 10.15 -6.17
CA MET A 258 -31.14 9.86 -7.55
C MET A 258 -31.77 10.88 -8.50
N LYS A 259 -33.05 11.19 -8.30
CA LYS A 259 -33.75 12.23 -9.05
C LYS A 259 -33.12 13.61 -8.88
N CYS A 260 -32.79 14.02 -7.65
CA CYS A 260 -32.09 15.29 -7.41
C CYS A 260 -30.73 15.33 -8.14
N VAL A 261 -29.95 14.25 -8.06
CA VAL A 261 -28.62 14.18 -8.66
C VAL A 261 -28.69 14.17 -10.18
N THR A 262 -29.69 13.51 -10.77
CA THR A 262 -29.82 13.39 -12.23
C THR A 262 -30.51 14.57 -12.88
N ASP A 263 -31.55 15.11 -12.25
CA ASP A 263 -32.44 16.08 -12.90
C ASP A 263 -32.07 17.53 -12.56
N GLN A 264 -31.29 17.75 -11.49
CA GLN A 264 -30.97 19.07 -10.97
C GLN A 264 -29.45 19.26 -10.84
N PRO A 265 -28.79 19.76 -11.91
CA PRO A 265 -27.38 20.14 -11.84
C PRO A 265 -27.14 21.14 -10.71
N GLY A 266 -26.12 20.88 -9.91
CA GLY A 266 -25.90 21.65 -8.69
C GLY A 266 -25.03 20.91 -7.70
N ILE A 267 -25.11 21.31 -6.44
CA ILE A 267 -24.37 20.69 -5.35
C ILE A 267 -25.34 20.07 -4.35
N TRP A 268 -25.07 18.82 -3.98
CA TRP A 268 -25.83 18.06 -3.00
C TRP A 268 -24.87 17.50 -1.95
N VAL A 269 -25.19 17.69 -0.68
CA VAL A 269 -24.35 17.28 0.45
C VAL A 269 -25.08 16.24 1.27
N LEU A 270 -24.63 14.99 1.19
CA LEU A 270 -25.05 13.92 2.08
C LEU A 270 -24.30 14.02 3.40
N TRP A 271 -25.07 14.08 4.49
CA TRP A 271 -24.53 14.07 5.83
C TRP A 271 -25.22 13.04 6.73
N GLY A 272 -24.59 12.70 7.85
CA GLY A 272 -25.11 11.73 8.79
C GLY A 272 -24.08 11.36 9.86
N SER A 273 -24.54 10.83 10.97
CA SER A 273 -23.69 10.41 12.09
C SER A 273 -22.64 9.36 11.69
N PRO A 274 -21.57 9.18 12.49
CA PRO A 274 -20.64 8.06 12.32
C PRO A 274 -21.37 6.72 12.30
N GLY A 275 -21.00 5.81 11.40
CA GLY A 275 -21.66 4.49 11.31
C GLY A 275 -23.07 4.49 10.70
N ARG A 276 -23.54 5.62 10.16
CA ARG A 276 -24.83 5.72 9.44
C ARG A 276 -24.85 5.06 8.06
N GLY A 277 -23.73 4.49 7.61
CA GLY A 277 -23.63 3.83 6.31
C GLY A 277 -23.47 4.77 5.11
N LYS A 278 -23.07 6.04 5.31
CA LYS A 278 -22.91 7.05 4.25
C LYS A 278 -22.03 6.59 3.09
N SER A 279 -20.81 6.13 3.39
CA SER A 279 -19.84 5.75 2.36
C SER A 279 -20.23 4.43 1.66
N THR A 280 -20.90 3.52 2.38
CA THR A 280 -21.53 2.33 1.79
C THR A 280 -22.64 2.74 0.82
N TYR A 281 -23.53 3.64 1.23
CA TYR A 281 -24.61 4.15 0.40
C TYR A 281 -24.10 4.93 -0.81
N LEU A 282 -23.10 5.80 -0.67
CA LEU A 282 -22.51 6.55 -1.78
C LEU A 282 -21.86 5.61 -2.80
N SER A 283 -21.20 4.54 -2.33
CA SER A 283 -20.67 3.50 -3.23
C SER A 283 -21.80 2.82 -4.01
N PHE A 284 -22.89 2.46 -3.32
CA PHE A 284 -24.08 1.91 -3.97
C PHE A 284 -24.71 2.90 -4.98
N ALA A 285 -24.85 4.17 -4.62
CA ALA A 285 -25.42 5.19 -5.49
C ALA A 285 -24.58 5.39 -6.76
N VAL A 286 -23.24 5.41 -6.64
CA VAL A 286 -22.32 5.48 -7.78
C VAL A 286 -22.49 4.26 -8.70
N ASP A 287 -22.62 3.07 -8.14
CA ASP A 287 -22.89 1.85 -8.92
C ASP A 287 -24.24 1.90 -9.64
N GLN A 288 -25.29 2.44 -9.00
CA GLN A 288 -26.60 2.63 -9.63
C GLN A 288 -26.55 3.67 -10.77
N LEU A 289 -25.91 4.82 -10.55
CA LEU A 289 -25.72 5.84 -11.58
C LEU A 289 -25.01 5.26 -12.80
N ARG A 290 -23.91 4.51 -12.59
CA ARG A 290 -23.17 3.85 -13.67
C ARG A 290 -24.01 2.79 -14.39
N LYS A 291 -24.80 1.99 -13.67
CA LYS A 291 -25.72 1.00 -14.27
C LYS A 291 -26.82 1.66 -15.11
N GLN A 292 -27.24 2.87 -14.74
CA GLN A 292 -28.18 3.69 -15.50
C GLN A 292 -27.50 4.52 -16.60
N ASP A 293 -26.22 4.24 -16.88
CA ASP A 293 -25.43 4.92 -17.92
C ASP A 293 -25.31 6.44 -17.70
N VAL A 294 -25.34 6.86 -16.42
CA VAL A 294 -25.07 8.23 -15.98
C VAL A 294 -23.57 8.40 -15.75
N PRO A 295 -22.90 9.31 -16.49
CA PRO A 295 -21.45 9.45 -16.45
C PRO A 295 -21.02 10.02 -15.10
N THR A 296 -20.31 9.19 -14.33
CA THR A 296 -19.94 9.46 -12.94
C THR A 296 -18.45 9.23 -12.71
N ILE A 297 -17.79 10.19 -12.05
CA ILE A 297 -16.45 10.06 -11.47
C ILE A 297 -16.52 10.26 -9.95
N ARG A 298 -15.58 9.69 -9.21
CA ARG A 298 -15.58 9.76 -7.74
C ARG A 298 -14.19 10.09 -7.19
N HIS A 299 -14.15 10.69 -6.02
CA HIS A 299 -13.00 10.74 -5.12
C HIS A 299 -13.46 10.40 -3.70
N HIS A 300 -12.58 9.77 -2.92
CA HIS A 300 -12.87 9.35 -1.56
C HIS A 300 -11.65 9.60 -0.67
N TYR A 301 -11.85 10.40 0.39
CA TYR A 301 -10.80 10.83 1.31
C TYR A 301 -10.47 9.82 2.41
N PHE A 302 -11.29 8.80 2.64
CA PHE A 302 -11.06 7.83 3.72
C PHE A 302 -9.73 7.10 3.52
N LEU A 303 -8.89 7.13 4.54
CA LEU A 303 -7.70 6.31 4.67
C LEU A 303 -8.07 5.10 5.53
N SER A 304 -7.88 3.89 5.00
CA SER A 304 -7.84 2.72 5.85
C SER A 304 -6.70 2.92 6.86
N LEU A 305 -6.84 2.44 8.11
CA LEU A 305 -5.75 2.44 9.10
C LEU A 305 -4.47 1.75 8.59
N ALA A 306 -4.56 0.98 7.50
CA ALA A 306 -3.43 0.33 6.82
C ALA A 306 -2.92 1.07 5.55
N ASP A 307 -3.62 2.11 5.09
CA ASP A 307 -3.26 2.90 3.91
C ASP A 307 -2.66 4.25 4.33
N SER A 308 -1.34 4.32 4.40
CA SER A 308 -0.60 5.57 4.67
C SER A 308 -0.31 6.39 3.39
N GLY A 309 -1.16 6.28 2.36
CA GLY A 309 -0.95 6.95 1.07
C GLY A 309 -1.28 8.44 1.14
N ASP A 310 -0.61 9.24 0.30
CA ASP A 310 -0.79 10.69 0.11
C ASP A 310 -2.17 11.07 -0.49
N ARG A 311 -3.29 10.58 0.07
CA ARG A 311 -4.68 10.77 -0.44
C ARG A 311 -5.20 12.21 -0.36
N ASN A 312 -4.37 13.14 0.07
CA ASN A 312 -4.76 14.51 0.34
C ASN A 312 -4.12 15.53 -0.58
N HIS A 313 -3.14 15.16 -1.40
CA HIS A 313 -2.50 16.12 -2.31
C HIS A 313 -3.39 16.35 -3.53
N PHE A 314 -3.72 17.61 -3.82
CA PHE A 314 -4.59 17.99 -4.93
C PHE A 314 -4.12 17.42 -6.27
N ALA A 315 -2.80 17.38 -6.50
CA ALA A 315 -2.23 16.83 -7.74
C ALA A 315 -2.62 15.36 -7.97
N ASP A 316 -2.58 14.54 -6.92
CA ASP A 316 -2.92 13.12 -6.99
C ASP A 316 -4.43 12.91 -7.12
N ILE A 317 -5.22 13.71 -6.39
CA ILE A 317 -6.69 13.70 -6.49
C ILE A 317 -7.13 14.05 -7.91
N ALA A 318 -6.61 15.16 -8.45
CA ALA A 318 -6.93 15.64 -9.77
C ALA A 318 -6.50 14.64 -10.85
N SER A 319 -5.28 14.09 -10.76
CA SER A 319 -4.81 13.04 -11.67
C SER A 319 -5.73 11.81 -11.64
N SER A 320 -6.13 11.36 -10.45
CA SER A 320 -7.05 10.22 -10.30
C SER A 320 -8.44 10.49 -10.89
N LEU A 321 -8.95 11.72 -10.78
CA LEU A 321 -10.22 12.10 -11.41
C LEU A 321 -10.09 12.17 -12.94
N MET A 322 -9.01 12.76 -13.45
CA MET A 322 -8.71 12.80 -14.89
C MET A 322 -8.57 11.41 -15.49
N ASP A 323 -7.85 10.50 -14.84
CA ASP A 323 -7.69 9.11 -15.28
C ASP A 323 -9.04 8.39 -15.41
N GLN A 324 -9.97 8.64 -14.48
CA GLN A 324 -11.33 8.10 -14.58
C GLN A 324 -12.07 8.65 -15.80
N MET A 325 -11.89 9.93 -16.12
CA MET A 325 -12.48 10.55 -17.31
C MET A 325 -11.85 9.99 -18.59
N VAL A 326 -10.52 9.85 -18.67
CA VAL A 326 -9.86 9.22 -19.83
C VAL A 326 -10.35 7.78 -20.02
N SER A 327 -10.33 7.00 -18.94
CA SER A 327 -10.63 5.57 -19.00
C SER A 327 -12.08 5.27 -19.37
N ARG A 328 -13.04 6.15 -19.03
CA ARG A 328 -14.48 5.90 -19.23
C ARG A 328 -15.10 6.79 -20.30
N TYR A 329 -14.59 8.00 -20.47
CA TYR A 329 -15.19 9.09 -21.24
C TYR A 329 -14.15 9.79 -22.14
N GLY A 330 -13.17 9.05 -22.68
CA GLY A 330 -12.01 9.62 -23.39
C GLY A 330 -12.34 10.57 -24.55
N GLU A 331 -13.46 10.38 -25.25
CA GLU A 331 -13.91 11.32 -26.30
C GLU A 331 -14.34 12.68 -25.74
N ALA A 332 -14.87 12.75 -24.51
CA ALA A 332 -15.27 13.99 -23.86
C ALA A 332 -14.10 14.91 -23.51
N VAL A 333 -12.90 14.35 -23.34
CA VAL A 333 -11.68 15.05 -22.88
C VAL A 333 -10.57 15.06 -23.93
N LYS A 334 -10.89 14.63 -25.16
CA LYS A 334 -9.93 14.48 -26.25
C LYS A 334 -9.25 15.81 -26.61
N GLY A 335 -7.92 15.80 -26.62
CA GLY A 335 -7.10 16.97 -26.97
C GLY A 335 -6.92 17.99 -25.84
N LEU A 336 -7.41 17.69 -24.63
CA LEU A 336 -7.07 18.46 -23.43
C LEU A 336 -5.69 18.08 -22.90
N GLU A 337 -5.03 19.03 -22.24
CA GLU A 337 -3.75 18.80 -21.59
C GLU A 337 -3.96 17.98 -20.30
N GLU A 338 -3.24 16.86 -20.18
CA GLU A 338 -3.22 16.00 -18.98
C GLU A 338 -2.34 16.63 -17.89
N ASN A 339 -2.90 17.62 -17.18
CA ASN A 339 -2.22 18.34 -16.11
C ASN A 339 -3.19 18.60 -14.95
N PRO A 340 -2.87 18.22 -13.69
CA PRO A 340 -3.77 18.39 -12.53
C PRO A 340 -4.41 19.77 -12.36
N ILE A 341 -3.69 20.84 -12.73
CA ILE A 341 -4.17 22.22 -12.63
C ILE A 341 -5.36 22.47 -13.58
N GLU A 342 -5.46 21.68 -14.65
CA GLU A 342 -6.49 21.77 -15.69
C GLU A 342 -7.77 20.99 -15.35
N LEU A 343 -7.91 20.45 -14.12
CA LEU A 343 -9.07 19.64 -13.70
C LEU A 343 -10.40 20.33 -14.00
N ARG A 344 -10.47 21.66 -13.83
CA ARG A 344 -11.68 22.42 -14.12
C ARG A 344 -12.09 22.30 -15.59
N LYS A 345 -11.16 22.48 -16.53
CA LYS A 345 -11.44 22.38 -17.98
C LYS A 345 -11.91 20.97 -18.36
N TRP A 346 -11.36 19.95 -17.71
CA TRP A 346 -11.75 18.56 -17.91
C TRP A 346 -13.18 18.28 -17.43
N VAL A 347 -13.54 18.76 -16.24
CA VAL A 347 -14.92 18.64 -15.72
C VAL A 347 -15.90 19.42 -16.60
N GLU A 348 -15.54 20.63 -17.05
CA GLU A 348 -16.33 21.43 -18.00
C GLU A 348 -16.55 20.72 -19.33
N ALA A 349 -15.52 20.11 -19.89
CA ALA A 349 -15.59 19.38 -21.15
C ALA A 349 -16.50 18.15 -21.03
N CYS A 350 -16.40 17.39 -19.93
CA CYS A 350 -17.32 16.30 -19.64
C CYS A 350 -18.78 16.79 -19.51
N GLY A 351 -19.00 17.86 -18.74
CA GLY A 351 -20.33 18.47 -18.59
C GLY A 351 -20.94 18.87 -19.93
N ALA A 352 -20.17 19.55 -20.78
CA ALA A 352 -20.61 19.98 -22.12
C ALA A 352 -20.86 18.80 -23.07
N HIS A 353 -20.00 17.78 -23.05
CA HIS A 353 -20.15 16.58 -23.88
C HIS A 353 -21.45 15.84 -23.54
N PHE A 354 -21.67 15.53 -22.27
CA PHE A 354 -22.85 14.78 -21.84
C PHE A 354 -24.14 15.60 -21.87
N ALA A 355 -24.04 16.93 -21.87
CA ALA A 355 -25.21 17.79 -22.09
C ALA A 355 -25.83 17.55 -23.47
N VAL A 356 -25.01 17.28 -24.49
CA VAL A 356 -25.49 16.95 -25.85
C VAL A 356 -26.22 15.60 -25.86
N GLU A 357 -25.82 14.67 -24.99
CA GLU A 357 -26.45 13.36 -24.81
C GLU A 357 -27.70 13.39 -23.90
N GLY A 358 -28.05 14.55 -23.34
CA GLY A 358 -29.16 14.69 -22.39
C GLY A 358 -28.90 14.01 -21.05
N LYS A 359 -27.62 13.82 -20.66
CA LYS A 359 -27.20 13.16 -19.42
C LYS A 359 -26.39 14.12 -18.54
N PRO A 360 -26.59 14.11 -17.22
CA PRO A 360 -25.78 14.91 -16.29
C PRO A 360 -24.41 14.26 -16.07
N PHE A 361 -23.36 15.06 -15.87
CA PHE A 361 -22.06 14.56 -15.43
C PHE A 361 -21.93 14.68 -13.91
N VAL A 362 -21.74 13.56 -13.21
CA VAL A 362 -21.75 13.51 -11.74
C VAL A 362 -20.33 13.36 -11.18
N VAL A 363 -19.96 14.26 -10.27
CA VAL A 363 -18.69 14.21 -9.51
C VAL A 363 -19.01 13.91 -8.05
N VAL A 364 -18.58 12.75 -7.56
CA VAL A 364 -18.81 12.34 -6.16
C VAL A 364 -17.56 12.57 -5.32
N VAL A 365 -17.66 13.23 -4.18
CA VAL A 365 -16.54 13.43 -3.24
C VAL A 365 -16.98 12.93 -1.85
N ASP A 366 -16.41 11.83 -1.37
CA ASP A 366 -16.80 11.16 -0.13
C ASP A 366 -15.71 11.31 0.95
N GLY A 367 -16.10 11.26 2.23
CA GLY A 367 -15.20 11.22 3.39
C GLY A 367 -14.51 12.54 3.76
N LEU A 368 -15.08 13.71 3.43
CA LEU A 368 -14.45 15.01 3.71
C LEU A 368 -14.05 15.20 5.19
N ASP A 369 -14.83 14.63 6.10
CA ASP A 369 -14.64 14.74 7.54
C ASP A 369 -13.36 14.05 8.06
N HIS A 370 -12.76 13.15 7.26
CA HIS A 370 -11.47 12.54 7.59
C HIS A 370 -10.29 13.51 7.42
N VAL A 371 -10.39 14.43 6.46
CA VAL A 371 -9.32 15.39 6.17
C VAL A 371 -9.03 16.27 7.38
N GLU A 372 -10.06 16.74 8.08
CA GLU A 372 -9.88 17.59 9.26
C GLU A 372 -9.37 16.83 10.48
N ARG A 373 -9.83 15.59 10.68
CA ARG A 373 -9.42 14.76 11.82
C ARG A 373 -7.97 14.32 11.75
N GLU A 374 -7.47 14.11 10.54
CA GLU A 374 -6.16 13.50 10.31
C GLU A 374 -5.11 14.51 9.82
N TYR A 375 -5.51 15.69 9.32
CA TYR A 375 -4.60 16.66 8.69
C TYR A 375 -4.84 18.10 9.14
N ALA A 376 -3.75 18.80 9.46
CA ALA A 376 -3.80 20.17 9.98
C ALA A 376 -4.00 21.26 8.91
N ASP A 377 -3.83 20.94 7.61
CA ASP A 377 -3.90 21.93 6.52
C ASP A 377 -5.05 21.63 5.52
N PRO A 378 -6.11 22.45 5.48
CA PRO A 378 -7.23 22.31 4.54
C PRO A 378 -6.93 22.85 3.13
N SER A 379 -5.70 23.32 2.84
CA SER A 379 -5.34 23.96 1.57
C SER A 379 -5.62 23.09 0.35
N GLN A 380 -5.26 21.81 0.42
CA GLN A 380 -5.43 20.86 -0.70
C GLN A 380 -6.89 20.55 -0.99
N MET A 381 -7.69 20.38 0.07
CA MET A 381 -9.13 20.20 -0.04
C MET A 381 -9.78 21.45 -0.68
N ASN A 382 -9.37 22.65 -0.28
CA ASN A 382 -9.83 23.88 -0.92
C ASN A 382 -9.45 23.97 -2.40
N GLN A 383 -8.26 23.49 -2.81
CA GLN A 383 -7.87 23.44 -4.23
C GLN A 383 -8.80 22.55 -5.06
N LEU A 384 -9.17 21.37 -4.56
CA LEU A 384 -10.15 20.50 -5.24
C LEU A 384 -11.48 21.21 -5.42
N PHE A 385 -12.03 21.77 -4.34
CA PHE A 385 -13.34 22.44 -4.37
C PHE A 385 -13.31 23.71 -5.23
N ASN A 386 -12.17 24.40 -5.34
CA ASN A 386 -12.00 25.50 -6.31
C ASN A 386 -12.02 25.04 -7.77
N ALA A 387 -11.59 23.81 -8.05
CA ALA A 387 -11.60 23.26 -9.40
C ALA A 387 -13.01 22.77 -9.83
N ILE A 388 -13.81 22.25 -8.90
CA ILE A 388 -15.13 21.67 -9.20
C ILE A 388 -16.32 22.58 -8.86
N LEU A 389 -16.12 23.65 -8.06
CA LEU A 389 -17.16 24.63 -7.72
C LEU A 389 -16.78 26.07 -8.12
N PRO A 390 -17.76 26.92 -8.52
CA PRO A 390 -19.17 26.59 -8.73
C PRO A 390 -19.35 25.53 -9.81
N CYS A 391 -20.41 24.71 -9.67
CA CYS A 391 -20.65 23.59 -10.57
C CYS A 391 -20.69 24.08 -12.02
N PRO A 392 -19.87 23.50 -12.92
CA PRO A 392 -20.01 23.77 -14.35
C PRO A 392 -21.39 23.40 -14.88
N THR A 393 -21.73 23.92 -16.05
CA THR A 393 -23.00 23.59 -16.73
C THR A 393 -23.13 22.08 -16.92
N ASN A 394 -24.31 21.54 -16.59
CA ASN A 394 -24.61 20.11 -16.68
C ASN A 394 -23.74 19.21 -15.78
N VAL A 395 -23.13 19.77 -14.73
CA VAL A 395 -22.36 19.02 -13.72
C VAL A 395 -23.09 19.03 -12.38
N THR A 396 -23.22 17.86 -11.78
CA THR A 396 -23.71 17.68 -10.41
C THR A 396 -22.55 17.26 -9.50
N VAL A 397 -22.34 17.95 -8.39
CA VAL A 397 -21.35 17.58 -7.37
C VAL A 397 -22.08 16.99 -6.15
N LEU A 398 -21.82 15.72 -5.85
CA LEU A 398 -22.39 15.02 -4.70
C LEU A 398 -21.30 14.81 -3.63
N VAL A 399 -21.51 15.37 -2.44
CA VAL A 399 -20.50 15.41 -1.38
C VAL A 399 -20.96 14.56 -0.18
N GLY A 400 -20.13 13.64 0.30
CA GLY A 400 -20.34 12.88 1.53
C GLY A 400 -19.48 13.40 2.68
N THR A 401 -20.10 13.82 3.78
CA THR A 401 -19.38 14.35 4.96
C THR A 401 -20.14 14.10 6.27
N GLN A 402 -19.53 14.41 7.42
CA GLN A 402 -20.24 14.61 8.68
C GLN A 402 -20.67 16.06 8.83
N ARG A 403 -21.72 16.32 9.61
CA ARG A 403 -22.14 17.68 9.93
C ARG A 403 -21.18 18.28 10.95
N VAL A 404 -20.17 18.97 10.44
CA VAL A 404 -19.16 19.72 11.20
C VAL A 404 -19.40 21.23 11.07
N ALA A 405 -18.77 22.05 11.91
CA ALA A 405 -18.89 23.50 11.79
C ALA A 405 -18.25 23.99 10.48
N ASP A 406 -18.82 25.05 9.88
CA ASP A 406 -18.42 25.58 8.57
C ASP A 406 -16.92 25.86 8.43
N LYS A 407 -16.24 26.22 9.52
CA LYS A 407 -14.78 26.43 9.55
C LYS A 407 -13.94 25.20 9.16
N HIS A 408 -14.54 24.01 9.25
CA HIS A 408 -13.91 22.73 8.90
C HIS A 408 -14.27 22.26 7.48
N LEU A 409 -15.10 23.01 6.75
CA LEU A 409 -15.52 22.69 5.39
C LEU A 409 -14.77 23.54 4.36
N PRO A 410 -14.64 23.06 3.11
CA PRO A 410 -14.09 23.86 2.02
C PRO A 410 -14.87 25.15 1.83
N LEU A 411 -14.16 26.28 1.61
CA LEU A 411 -14.79 27.59 1.49
C LEU A 411 -15.85 27.63 0.38
N ARG A 412 -15.54 27.06 -0.79
CA ARG A 412 -16.46 26.99 -1.92
C ARG A 412 -17.69 26.12 -1.65
N LEU A 413 -17.55 25.07 -0.84
CA LEU A 413 -18.68 24.24 -0.42
C LEU A 413 -19.67 25.09 0.39
N VAL A 414 -19.17 25.81 1.40
CA VAL A 414 -19.99 26.70 2.24
C VAL A 414 -20.63 27.84 1.44
N GLN A 415 -19.91 28.39 0.45
CA GLN A 415 -20.43 29.49 -0.38
C GLN A 415 -21.54 29.07 -1.35
N HIS A 416 -21.54 27.82 -1.80
CA HIS A 416 -22.42 27.36 -2.89
C HIS A 416 -23.49 26.35 -2.44
N ALA A 417 -23.31 25.65 -1.32
CA ALA A 417 -24.34 24.78 -0.75
C ALA A 417 -25.31 25.61 0.10
N ASN A 418 -26.61 25.53 -0.19
CA ASN A 418 -27.66 26.11 0.63
C ASN A 418 -28.28 25.05 1.54
N SER A 419 -29.16 25.43 2.48
CA SER A 419 -29.77 24.48 3.42
C SER A 419 -30.57 23.35 2.77
N GLU A 420 -31.15 23.58 1.59
CA GLU A 420 -31.91 22.57 0.84
C GLU A 420 -31.00 21.56 0.14
N SER A 421 -29.74 21.94 -0.16
CA SER A 421 -28.70 21.04 -0.68
C SER A 421 -28.22 20.01 0.35
N TRP A 422 -28.46 20.21 1.65
CA TRP A 422 -28.01 19.31 2.71
C TRP A 422 -29.06 18.23 2.99
N ILE A 423 -28.73 17.00 2.65
CA ILE A 423 -29.62 15.85 2.77
C ILE A 423 -29.04 14.90 3.83
N GLU A 424 -29.82 14.61 4.86
CA GLU A 424 -29.44 13.63 5.89
C GLU A 424 -29.65 12.21 5.36
N VAL A 425 -28.67 11.33 5.58
CA VAL A 425 -28.84 9.89 5.33
C VAL A 425 -29.75 9.32 6.43
N PRO A 426 -30.95 8.83 6.07
CA PRO A 426 -31.91 8.33 7.04
C PRO A 426 -31.40 7.05 7.73
N PRO A 427 -31.98 6.66 8.88
CA PRO A 427 -31.76 5.32 9.39
C PRO A 427 -32.30 4.29 8.38
N MET A 428 -31.85 3.04 8.50
CA MET A 428 -32.48 1.94 7.77
C MET A 428 -33.93 1.83 8.20
N ASP A 429 -34.85 1.77 7.25
CA ASP A 429 -36.25 1.44 7.53
C ASP A 429 -36.39 -0.03 7.94
N ARG A 430 -37.59 -0.37 8.43
CA ARG A 430 -37.88 -1.72 8.94
C ARG A 430 -37.64 -2.79 7.87
N ASP A 431 -38.04 -2.51 6.64
CA ASP A 431 -37.90 -3.43 5.50
C ASP A 431 -36.41 -3.70 5.20
N ALA A 432 -35.57 -2.64 5.17
CA ALA A 432 -34.14 -2.77 4.96
C ALA A 432 -33.45 -3.59 6.07
N VAL A 433 -33.86 -3.44 7.33
CA VAL A 433 -33.32 -4.25 8.44
C VAL A 433 -33.76 -5.71 8.33
N GLN A 434 -35.03 -5.98 8.05
CA GLN A 434 -35.54 -7.34 7.87
C GLN A 434 -34.82 -8.04 6.70
N HIS A 435 -34.66 -7.36 5.57
CA HIS A 435 -33.94 -7.92 4.43
C HIS A 435 -32.46 -8.18 4.77
N TRP A 436 -31.80 -7.26 5.49
CA TRP A 436 -30.43 -7.48 5.95
C TRP A 436 -30.30 -8.74 6.82
N VAL A 437 -31.24 -9.00 7.73
CA VAL A 437 -31.28 -10.23 8.54
C VAL A 437 -31.45 -11.48 7.66
N VAL A 438 -32.32 -11.43 6.65
CA VAL A 438 -32.49 -12.53 5.70
C VAL A 438 -31.19 -12.83 4.95
N LEU A 439 -30.41 -11.82 4.59
CA LEU A 439 -29.09 -12.01 3.96
C LEU A 439 -28.09 -12.68 4.93
N GLN A 440 -28.06 -12.27 6.20
CA GLN A 440 -27.21 -12.94 7.20
C GLN A 440 -27.61 -14.40 7.41
N HIS A 441 -28.90 -14.70 7.36
CA HIS A 441 -29.41 -16.06 7.45
C HIS A 441 -29.01 -16.92 6.24
N ARG A 442 -29.18 -16.39 5.02
CA ARG A 442 -28.71 -17.06 3.79
C ARG A 442 -27.21 -17.31 3.79
N ALA A 443 -26.43 -16.44 4.44
CA ALA A 443 -25.00 -16.62 4.65
C ALA A 443 -24.65 -17.63 5.75
N GLY A 444 -25.63 -18.29 6.38
CA GLY A 444 -25.44 -19.30 7.41
C GLY A 444 -25.05 -18.75 8.78
N ARG A 445 -25.26 -17.45 9.04
CA ARG A 445 -24.83 -16.78 10.28
C ARG A 445 -25.94 -16.69 11.34
N VAL A 446 -27.18 -17.01 10.98
CA VAL A 446 -28.33 -16.98 11.89
C VAL A 446 -28.68 -18.41 12.29
N LEU A 447 -28.63 -18.70 13.59
CA LEU A 447 -29.03 -19.99 14.15
C LEU A 447 -30.42 -19.86 14.75
N LEU A 448 -31.45 -20.37 14.07
CA LEU A 448 -32.82 -20.39 14.60
C LEU A 448 -33.01 -21.61 15.51
N SER A 449 -33.77 -21.43 16.60
CA SER A 449 -33.89 -22.45 17.64
C SER A 449 -34.76 -23.66 17.24
N ASN A 450 -35.75 -23.49 16.35
CA ASN A 450 -36.78 -24.51 16.12
C ASN A 450 -37.46 -24.49 14.72
N SER A 451 -36.75 -24.15 13.64
CA SER A 451 -37.36 -24.22 12.30
C SER A 451 -37.56 -25.67 11.83
N ARG A 452 -38.83 -26.11 11.76
CA ARG A 452 -39.24 -27.41 11.19
C ARG A 452 -39.90 -27.28 9.80
N SER A 453 -40.23 -26.06 9.36
CA SER A 453 -40.86 -25.78 8.06
C SER A 453 -40.49 -24.37 7.56
N THR A 454 -40.55 -24.15 6.25
CA THR A 454 -40.17 -22.88 5.60
C THR A 454 -41.06 -21.69 5.99
N GLU A 455 -42.35 -21.92 6.23
CA GLU A 455 -43.26 -20.84 6.68
C GLU A 455 -42.96 -20.38 8.11
N THR A 456 -42.67 -21.32 9.01
CA THR A 456 -42.24 -21.01 10.39
C THR A 456 -40.91 -20.27 10.39
N GLU A 457 -39.98 -20.65 9.51
CA GLU A 457 -38.70 -19.98 9.34
C GLU A 457 -38.85 -18.50 8.94
N GLN A 458 -39.69 -18.22 7.93
CA GLN A 458 -39.92 -16.85 7.46
C GLN A 458 -40.55 -15.97 8.55
N HIS A 459 -41.49 -16.53 9.32
CA HIS A 459 -42.11 -15.81 10.42
C HIS A 459 -41.10 -15.51 11.55
N GLU A 460 -40.26 -16.48 11.92
CA GLU A 460 -39.20 -16.30 12.92
C GLU A 460 -38.18 -15.24 12.47
N LEU A 461 -37.77 -15.24 11.20
CA LEU A 461 -36.86 -14.24 10.64
C LEU A 461 -37.47 -12.84 10.65
N GLY A 462 -38.77 -12.72 10.36
CA GLY A 462 -39.49 -11.44 10.47
C GLY A 462 -39.45 -10.89 11.89
N ALA A 463 -39.77 -11.72 12.88
CA ALA A 463 -39.74 -11.33 14.29
C ALA A 463 -38.33 -10.97 14.78
N VAL A 464 -37.30 -11.68 14.32
CA VAL A 464 -35.88 -11.35 14.57
C VAL A 464 -35.52 -10.00 13.96
N GLY A 465 -35.93 -9.75 12.71
CA GLY A 465 -35.72 -8.46 12.02
C GLY A 465 -36.39 -7.29 12.74
N ASP A 466 -37.62 -7.49 13.22
CA ASP A 466 -38.35 -6.48 13.99
C ASP A 466 -37.65 -6.15 15.32
N ALA A 467 -37.21 -7.18 16.06
CA ALA A 467 -36.48 -6.98 17.30
C ALA A 467 -35.16 -6.21 17.08
N PHE A 468 -34.43 -6.53 16.01
CA PHE A 468 -33.21 -5.79 15.65
C PHE A 468 -33.50 -4.34 15.24
N TYR A 469 -34.57 -4.09 14.49
CA TYR A 469 -34.99 -2.74 14.15
C TYR A 469 -35.32 -1.94 15.42
N ASP A 470 -36.08 -2.52 16.34
CA ASP A 470 -36.53 -1.81 17.55
C ASP A 470 -35.37 -1.44 18.49
N ILE A 471 -34.36 -2.32 18.67
CA ILE A 471 -33.20 -1.99 19.52
C ILE A 471 -32.22 -1.03 18.85
N SER A 472 -32.11 -1.05 17.53
CA SER A 472 -31.15 -0.23 16.78
C SER A 472 -31.72 1.09 16.28
N LEU A 473 -33.05 1.20 16.22
CA LEU A 473 -33.79 2.28 15.55
C LEU A 473 -33.28 2.50 14.12
N GLY A 474 -32.91 1.40 13.45
CA GLY A 474 -32.36 1.41 12.09
C GLY A 474 -30.93 1.94 11.97
N HIS A 475 -30.17 2.08 13.08
CA HIS A 475 -28.78 2.52 13.02
C HIS A 475 -27.86 1.38 12.53
N PRO A 476 -27.24 1.46 11.33
CA PRO A 476 -26.54 0.32 10.73
C PRO A 476 -25.39 -0.22 11.57
N LEU A 477 -24.56 0.65 12.14
CA LEU A 477 -23.43 0.21 12.96
C LEU A 477 -23.87 -0.48 14.26
N HIS A 478 -24.96 -0.03 14.88
CA HIS A 478 -25.46 -0.66 16.09
C HIS A 478 -26.15 -1.99 15.79
N LEU A 479 -26.86 -2.07 14.65
CA LEU A 479 -27.37 -3.33 14.12
C LEU A 479 -26.26 -4.37 13.97
N ILE A 480 -25.13 -3.99 13.37
CA ILE A 480 -23.97 -4.88 13.23
C ILE A 480 -23.42 -5.29 14.60
N TYR A 481 -23.18 -4.34 15.52
CA TYR A 481 -22.70 -4.67 16.86
C TYR A 481 -23.62 -5.61 17.63
N SER A 482 -24.94 -5.38 17.55
CA SER A 482 -25.94 -6.22 18.20
C SER A 482 -25.96 -7.62 17.60
N PHE A 483 -25.85 -7.72 16.27
CA PHE A 483 -25.76 -8.99 15.57
C PHE A 483 -24.49 -9.77 15.93
N GLU A 484 -23.32 -9.13 15.87
CA GLU A 484 -22.04 -9.76 16.22
C GLU A 484 -22.02 -10.20 17.70
N ALA A 485 -22.64 -9.46 18.60
CA ALA A 485 -22.80 -9.86 19.99
C ALA A 485 -23.59 -11.17 20.14
N MET A 486 -24.63 -11.38 19.31
CA MET A 486 -25.36 -12.66 19.27
C MET A 486 -24.49 -13.80 18.75
N VAL A 487 -23.79 -13.57 17.62
CA VAL A 487 -22.91 -14.57 16.99
C VAL A 487 -21.82 -15.02 17.96
N ARG A 488 -21.16 -14.08 18.65
CA ARG A 488 -20.04 -14.36 19.55
C ARG A 488 -20.46 -15.12 20.81
N ARG A 489 -21.68 -14.89 21.29
CA ARG A 489 -22.26 -15.64 22.42
C ARG A 489 -22.74 -17.03 22.03
N GLY A 490 -22.80 -17.35 20.73
CA GLY A 490 -23.29 -18.64 20.22
C GLY A 490 -24.76 -18.90 20.54
N LEU A 491 -25.56 -17.83 20.73
CA LEU A 491 -26.97 -17.94 21.09
C LEU A 491 -27.83 -18.21 19.84
N ALA A 492 -28.93 -18.94 20.03
CA ALA A 492 -29.96 -19.00 19.02
C ALA A 492 -30.64 -17.63 18.90
N PHE A 493 -30.91 -17.21 17.66
CA PHE A 493 -31.57 -15.96 17.37
C PHE A 493 -33.06 -16.08 17.68
N SER A 494 -33.56 -15.22 18.56
CA SER A 494 -34.98 -15.04 18.86
C SER A 494 -35.23 -13.59 19.25
N ALA A 495 -36.46 -13.11 19.06
CA ALA A 495 -36.82 -11.74 19.45
C ALA A 495 -36.56 -11.48 20.94
N ASP A 496 -36.86 -12.45 21.80
CA ASP A 496 -36.67 -12.34 23.26
C ASP A 496 -35.20 -12.17 23.67
N GLU A 497 -34.27 -12.86 23.01
CA GLU A 497 -32.83 -12.69 23.30
C GLU A 497 -32.29 -11.37 22.74
N ILE A 498 -32.79 -10.91 21.60
CA ILE A 498 -32.35 -9.66 20.96
C ILE A 498 -32.78 -8.45 21.79
N VAL A 499 -34.01 -8.43 22.32
CA VAL A 499 -34.52 -7.34 23.16
C VAL A 499 -33.72 -7.16 24.47
N ARG A 500 -32.97 -8.18 24.90
CA ARG A 500 -32.08 -8.10 26.06
C ARG A 500 -30.73 -7.44 25.77
N LEU A 501 -30.38 -7.22 24.49
CA LEU A 501 -29.17 -6.50 24.12
C LEU A 501 -29.29 -5.01 24.46
N PRO A 502 -28.17 -4.30 24.67
CA PRO A 502 -28.21 -2.86 24.88
C PRO A 502 -28.78 -2.13 23.65
N SER A 503 -29.77 -1.27 23.87
CA SER A 503 -30.37 -0.46 22.79
C SER A 503 -29.44 0.65 22.29
N CYS A 504 -29.82 1.27 21.18
CA CYS A 504 -29.22 2.49 20.63
C CYS A 504 -30.13 3.68 20.96
N PRO A 505 -29.90 4.41 22.08
CA PRO A 505 -30.80 5.47 22.51
C PRO A 505 -30.92 6.55 21.44
N GLU A 506 -32.16 6.84 21.03
CA GLU A 506 -32.49 7.84 19.99
C GLU A 506 -31.82 7.58 18.62
N GLY A 507 -31.30 6.37 18.38
CA GLY A 507 -30.56 6.05 17.17
C GLY A 507 -29.22 6.78 17.09
N ASP A 508 -28.61 7.15 18.22
CA ASP A 508 -27.29 7.80 18.28
C ASP A 508 -26.23 6.85 18.84
N ILE A 509 -25.29 6.45 17.98
CA ILE A 509 -24.19 5.56 18.36
C ILE A 509 -23.32 6.10 19.50
N ARG A 510 -23.23 7.43 19.66
CA ARG A 510 -22.43 8.05 20.73
C ARG A 510 -23.06 7.78 22.09
N LYS A 511 -24.39 7.75 22.17
CA LYS A 511 -25.13 7.41 23.39
C LYS A 511 -24.97 5.93 23.74
N TYR A 512 -24.95 5.06 22.73
CA TYR A 512 -24.60 3.65 22.91
C TYR A 512 -23.18 3.49 23.46
N TYR A 513 -22.17 4.16 22.87
CA TYR A 513 -20.80 4.12 23.40
C TYR A 513 -20.68 4.68 24.82
N ALA A 514 -21.36 5.78 25.13
CA ALA A 514 -21.35 6.34 26.48
C ALA A 514 -21.95 5.38 27.53
N ALA A 515 -23.05 4.71 27.20
CA ALA A 515 -23.65 3.70 28.05
C ALA A 515 -22.73 2.49 28.23
N LEU A 516 -22.20 1.96 27.11
CA LEU A 516 -21.25 0.86 27.12
C LEU A 516 -20.02 1.20 27.98
N TRP A 517 -19.38 2.35 27.74
CA TRP A 517 -18.19 2.78 28.46
C TRP A 517 -18.39 2.82 29.98
N ARG A 518 -19.55 3.31 30.43
CA ARG A 518 -19.93 3.34 31.85
C ARG A 518 -20.01 1.93 32.45
N ASP A 519 -20.44 0.96 31.67
CA ASP A 519 -20.74 -0.39 32.14
C ASP A 519 -19.54 -1.36 31.97
N LEU A 520 -18.55 -1.01 31.14
CA LEU A 520 -17.31 -1.80 30.94
C LEU A 520 -16.47 -1.95 32.22
N SER A 521 -15.89 -3.13 32.39
CA SER A 521 -14.90 -3.41 33.42
C SER A 521 -13.60 -2.60 33.23
N PRO A 522 -12.80 -2.38 34.29
CA PRO A 522 -11.50 -1.70 34.16
C PRO A 522 -10.55 -2.35 33.13
N PRO A 523 -10.40 -3.69 33.06
CA PRO A 523 -9.66 -4.37 31.99
C PRO A 523 -10.13 -4.04 30.57
N ALA A 524 -11.44 -4.04 30.33
CA ALA A 524 -12.00 -3.75 29.01
C ALA A 524 -11.75 -2.29 28.59
N ARG A 525 -11.87 -1.34 29.53
CA ARG A 525 -11.52 0.07 29.29
C ARG A 525 -10.03 0.26 28.97
N GLN A 526 -9.15 -0.44 29.69
CA GLN A 526 -7.70 -0.41 29.41
C GLN A 526 -7.39 -0.95 28.02
N THR A 527 -8.08 -2.00 27.58
CA THR A 527 -7.94 -2.56 26.23
C THR A 527 -8.31 -1.52 25.16
N ILE A 528 -9.45 -0.85 25.28
CA ILE A 528 -9.86 0.21 24.35
C ILE A 528 -8.84 1.37 24.36
N HIS A 529 -8.37 1.80 25.54
CA HIS A 529 -7.35 2.83 25.63
C HIS A 529 -6.02 2.44 24.96
N ALA A 530 -5.59 1.18 25.14
CA ALA A 530 -4.39 0.67 24.48
C ALA A 530 -4.55 0.67 22.96
N MET A 531 -5.70 0.26 22.44
CA MET A 531 -6.01 0.31 21.01
C MET A 531 -6.03 1.76 20.48
N ALA A 532 -6.61 2.71 21.23
CA ALA A 532 -6.66 4.12 20.83
C ALA A 532 -5.27 4.80 20.85
N GLY A 533 -4.42 4.44 21.81
CA GLY A 533 -3.13 5.08 22.04
C GLY A 533 -1.94 4.44 21.33
N SER A 534 -2.10 3.26 20.73
CA SER A 534 -0.99 2.54 20.11
C SER A 534 -0.86 2.90 18.63
N GLY A 535 0.34 3.29 18.19
CA GLY A 535 0.66 3.52 16.78
C GLY A 535 0.82 2.23 15.95
N PHE A 536 0.28 1.10 16.43
CA PHE A 536 0.36 -0.22 15.80
C PHE A 536 -0.85 -1.07 16.16
N MET A 537 -1.10 -2.11 15.37
CA MET A 537 -2.20 -3.06 15.57
C MET A 537 -1.80 -4.15 16.55
N TRP A 538 -2.60 -4.34 17.60
CA TRP A 538 -2.37 -5.41 18.58
C TRP A 538 -2.77 -6.76 18.04
N THR A 539 -2.08 -7.84 18.41
CA THR A 539 -2.59 -9.20 18.23
C THR A 539 -3.62 -9.52 19.31
N GLU A 540 -4.55 -10.45 19.03
CA GLU A 540 -5.54 -10.88 20.04
C GLU A 540 -4.86 -11.42 21.31
N ASP A 541 -3.86 -12.28 21.15
CA ASP A 541 -3.08 -12.83 22.25
C ASP A 541 -2.32 -11.73 23.02
N GLY A 542 -1.82 -10.70 22.32
CA GLY A 542 -1.21 -9.53 22.94
C GLY A 542 -2.18 -8.77 23.84
N LEU A 543 -3.39 -8.48 23.35
CA LEU A 543 -4.43 -7.82 24.15
C LEU A 543 -4.80 -8.66 25.38
N ARG A 544 -5.02 -9.97 25.18
CA ARG A 544 -5.41 -10.89 26.25
C ARG A 544 -4.35 -11.02 27.34
N ARG A 545 -3.07 -11.08 26.96
CA ARG A 545 -1.96 -11.18 27.91
C ARG A 545 -1.70 -9.89 28.67
N CYS A 546 -1.82 -8.74 28.02
CA CYS A 546 -1.49 -7.46 28.61
C CYS A 546 -2.64 -6.88 29.45
N PHE A 547 -3.88 -7.05 29.01
CA PHE A 547 -5.04 -6.36 29.59
C PHE A 547 -6.13 -7.30 30.11
N GLY A 548 -6.10 -8.58 29.74
CA GLY A 548 -7.08 -9.58 30.19
C GLY A 548 -8.15 -9.91 29.14
N PRO A 549 -9.25 -10.57 29.53
CA PRO A 549 -10.29 -11.00 28.61
C PRO A 549 -10.92 -9.83 27.85
N ILE A 550 -11.25 -10.04 26.57
CA ILE A 550 -11.79 -9.01 25.67
C ILE A 550 -13.28 -9.21 25.35
N ASP A 551 -13.94 -10.16 26.01
CA ASP A 551 -15.30 -10.63 25.69
C ASP A 551 -16.39 -9.57 25.89
N GLU A 552 -16.09 -8.49 26.65
CA GLU A 552 -17.00 -7.35 26.82
C GLU A 552 -17.02 -6.39 25.62
N ILE A 553 -16.02 -6.47 24.74
CA ILE A 553 -15.82 -5.52 23.64
C ILE A 553 -15.61 -6.20 22.28
N ASP A 554 -15.50 -7.52 22.23
CA ASP A 554 -15.10 -8.25 21.04
C ASP A 554 -16.10 -8.09 19.87
N HIS A 555 -17.39 -7.88 20.16
CA HIS A 555 -18.44 -7.54 19.18
C HIS A 555 -18.24 -6.19 18.49
N LEU A 556 -17.35 -5.34 19.01
CA LEU A 556 -16.96 -4.06 18.43
C LEU A 556 -15.69 -4.17 17.59
N LEU A 557 -15.06 -5.35 17.55
CA LEU A 557 -13.75 -5.57 16.96
C LEU A 557 -13.83 -6.41 15.69
N GLU A 558 -12.92 -6.11 14.77
CA GLU A 558 -12.64 -6.90 13.58
C GLU A 558 -11.26 -7.58 13.73
N PHE A 559 -11.22 -8.87 13.46
CA PHE A 559 -10.01 -9.68 13.57
C PHE A 559 -9.39 -9.83 12.18
N GLN A 560 -8.23 -9.19 11.98
CA GLN A 560 -7.51 -9.15 10.71
C GLN A 560 -6.17 -9.90 10.84
N ARG A 561 -5.55 -10.23 9.70
CA ARG A 561 -4.22 -10.88 9.69
C ARG A 561 -3.13 -10.02 10.34
N SER A 562 -3.26 -8.70 10.25
CA SER A 562 -2.34 -7.71 10.82
C SER A 562 -2.57 -7.45 12.31
N GLY A 563 -3.63 -8.00 12.90
CA GLY A 563 -4.01 -7.74 14.29
C GLY A 563 -5.51 -7.48 14.45
N VAL A 564 -5.89 -6.97 15.61
CA VAL A 564 -7.25 -6.65 16.00
C VAL A 564 -7.51 -5.16 15.80
N ALA A 565 -8.57 -4.83 15.08
CA ALA A 565 -9.01 -3.48 14.79
C ALA A 565 -10.36 -3.19 15.43
N PRO A 566 -10.70 -1.92 15.73
CA PRO A 566 -12.10 -1.54 15.84
C PRO A 566 -12.81 -1.84 14.51
N PHE A 567 -14.01 -2.41 14.58
CA PHE A 567 -14.85 -2.57 13.39
C PHE A 567 -15.20 -1.23 12.75
N HIS A 568 -15.32 -0.16 13.54
CA HIS A 568 -15.52 1.20 13.04
C HIS A 568 -14.68 2.20 13.83
N GLY A 569 -14.00 3.11 13.12
CA GLY A 569 -13.06 4.08 13.72
C GLY A 569 -13.67 5.03 14.75
N SER A 570 -15.00 5.23 14.72
CA SER A 570 -15.70 6.04 15.74
C SER A 570 -15.63 5.47 17.15
N LEU A 571 -15.23 4.20 17.33
CA LEU A 571 -15.00 3.62 18.66
C LEU A 571 -13.83 4.31 19.39
N LEU A 572 -12.82 4.76 18.64
CA LEU A 572 -11.61 5.37 19.19
C LEU A 572 -11.65 6.91 19.21
N ALA A 573 -12.73 7.50 18.66
CA ALA A 573 -12.87 8.93 18.40
C ALA A 573 -13.43 9.73 19.58
#